data_AF-A0A059LM16-F1
#
_entry.id   AF-A0A059LM16-F1
#
_cell.length_a   1.000
_cell.length_b   1.000
_cell.length_c   1.000
_cell.angle_alpha   90.00
_cell.angle_beta   90.00
_cell.angle_gamma   90.00
#
_symmetry.space_group_name_H-M   'P 1'
#
loop_
_entity.id
_entity.type
_entity.pdbx_description
1 polymer ?
#
loop_
_entity_poly.entity_id
_entity_poly.type
_entity_poly.pdbx_seq_one_letter_code
_entity_poly.pdbx_strand_id
1 'polypeptide(L)'
;DWRDKGAVSEVKNQAMCGSCWAFATTGAIEGANALYTGKMVSLSEQQLVDCDRVRDHGCHGGLMDFAYDYITGVGGLNTEEDYPYTGAEGVCDKKREGRHVVTIDGFVSVPQLNEHALAQAVTHQPVAVAIEAGERPFQLYGGGVFDAPCGTTLDHGVLVVGYGSEKSANGTELPYWLVKNSWGGAWGDKGYIKLVRQRGAAEGQCGLAMQPSFPVKNNPDPPTPPPTPKPAPGPGPGPKPGPGPKPKPSPSPEPQPVTCDSMYSCPGGSTCCCQQSFFKFCFAWGCCPLENAVCCVDGVHCCPGNLPVCDDKNGRCLAEDGSGLSEAWSLKEPAQGPGDWLRGGTAQKVAAQ
;
A
#
# COMPACT_ATOMS: atom_id res chain seq x y z
N ASP A 1 11.13 -24.99 -5.42
CA ASP A 1 11.14 -23.53 -5.62
C ASP A 1 10.47 -23.24 -6.95
N TRP A 2 9.31 -22.58 -6.95
CA TRP A 2 8.55 -22.27 -8.16
C TRP A 2 9.18 -21.16 -8.99
N ARG A 3 10.11 -20.38 -8.43
CA ARG A 3 10.86 -19.37 -9.17
C ARG A 3 11.68 -20.02 -10.28
N ASP A 4 12.32 -21.14 -10.00
CA ASP A 4 13.14 -21.91 -10.95
C ASP A 4 12.30 -22.56 -12.07
N LYS A 5 10.98 -22.58 -11.92
CA LYS A 5 10.03 -23.10 -12.91
C LYS A 5 9.35 -22.00 -13.72
N GLY A 6 9.72 -20.75 -13.51
CA GLY A 6 9.07 -19.61 -14.18
C GLY A 6 7.61 -19.43 -13.77
N ALA A 7 7.22 -19.91 -12.58
CA ALA A 7 5.86 -19.86 -12.05
C ALA A 7 5.71 -18.84 -10.90
N VAL A 8 6.62 -17.86 -10.83
CA VAL A 8 6.57 -16.74 -9.89
C VAL A 8 6.99 -15.47 -10.63
N SER A 9 6.12 -14.45 -10.65
CA SER A 9 6.43 -13.14 -11.22
C SER A 9 7.44 -12.37 -10.36
N GLU A 10 7.89 -11.21 -10.84
CA GLU A 10 8.76 -10.31 -10.08
C GLU A 10 8.14 -9.83 -8.75
N VAL A 11 8.99 -9.45 -7.80
CA VAL A 11 8.51 -8.89 -6.53
C VAL A 11 7.96 -7.48 -6.78
N LYS A 12 6.71 -7.26 -6.36
CA LYS A 12 6.01 -5.97 -6.43
C LYS A 12 6.01 -5.26 -5.06
N ASN A 13 5.45 -4.05 -5.01
CA ASN A 13 5.33 -3.25 -3.80
C ASN A 13 3.90 -2.70 -3.64
N GLN A 14 3.20 -3.12 -2.58
CA GLN A 14 1.83 -2.67 -2.27
C GLN A 14 1.76 -1.24 -1.68
N ALA A 15 2.90 -0.60 -1.47
CA ALA A 15 3.02 0.71 -0.84
C ALA A 15 2.27 0.77 0.51
N MET A 16 1.49 1.83 0.75
CA MET A 16 0.75 2.04 2.01
C MET A 16 -0.66 1.46 2.01
N CYS A 17 -1.09 0.85 0.90
CA CYS A 17 -2.42 0.26 0.77
C CYS A 17 -2.45 -1.13 1.42
N GLY A 18 -3.45 -1.40 2.26
CA GLY A 18 -3.73 -2.71 2.86
C GLY A 18 -4.28 -3.73 1.86
N SER A 19 -3.57 -3.92 0.75
CA SER A 19 -3.97 -4.74 -0.41
C SER A 19 -3.16 -6.03 -0.54
N CYS A 20 -2.46 -6.45 0.50
CA CYS A 20 -1.68 -7.70 0.53
C CYS A 20 -2.51 -8.93 0.09
N TRP A 21 -3.80 -8.95 0.42
CA TRP A 21 -4.75 -9.96 -0.05
C TRP A 21 -4.82 -10.04 -1.58
N ALA A 22 -4.84 -8.89 -2.28
CA ALA A 22 -4.85 -8.84 -3.74
C ALA A 22 -3.50 -9.32 -4.34
N PHE A 23 -2.37 -8.96 -3.73
CA PHE A 23 -1.04 -9.43 -4.15
C PHE A 23 -0.84 -10.94 -3.95
N ALA A 24 -1.31 -11.49 -2.83
CA ALA A 24 -1.26 -12.93 -2.58
C ALA A 24 -2.15 -13.70 -3.57
N THR A 25 -3.36 -13.19 -3.82
CA THR A 25 -4.32 -13.76 -4.77
C THR A 25 -3.77 -13.77 -6.20
N THR A 26 -3.37 -12.60 -6.72
CA THR A 26 -2.83 -12.49 -8.08
C THR A 26 -1.58 -13.35 -8.23
N GLY A 27 -0.64 -13.31 -7.29
CA GLY A 27 0.57 -14.13 -7.34
C GLY A 27 0.30 -15.64 -7.41
N ALA A 28 -0.74 -16.13 -6.73
CA ALA A 28 -1.14 -17.54 -6.83
C ALA A 28 -1.75 -17.87 -8.20
N ILE A 29 -2.55 -16.96 -8.77
CA ILE A 29 -3.16 -17.12 -10.11
C ILE A 29 -2.10 -17.04 -11.21
N GLU A 30 -1.18 -16.08 -11.13
CA GLU A 30 -0.04 -15.96 -12.05
C GLU A 30 0.76 -17.26 -12.09
N GLY A 31 1.04 -17.86 -10.93
CA GLY A 31 1.73 -19.13 -10.82
C GLY A 31 0.95 -20.30 -11.41
N ALA A 32 -0.32 -20.45 -11.03
CA ALA A 32 -1.19 -21.50 -11.58
C ALA A 32 -1.34 -21.38 -13.11
N ASN A 33 -1.50 -20.16 -13.63
CA ASN A 33 -1.61 -19.92 -15.06
C ASN A 33 -0.32 -20.21 -15.81
N ALA A 34 0.83 -19.82 -15.25
CA ALA A 34 2.13 -20.11 -15.84
C ALA A 34 2.39 -21.63 -15.91
N LEU A 35 1.97 -22.39 -14.90
CA LEU A 35 2.08 -23.85 -14.91
C LEU A 35 1.16 -24.52 -15.92
N TYR A 36 -0.05 -23.99 -16.12
CA TYR A 36 -1.00 -24.52 -17.08
C TYR A 36 -0.64 -24.17 -18.54
N THR A 37 -0.31 -22.90 -18.80
CA THR A 37 -0.11 -22.38 -20.16
C THR A 37 1.35 -22.38 -20.61
N GLY A 38 2.30 -22.49 -19.68
CA GLY A 38 3.72 -22.25 -19.93
C GLY A 38 4.09 -20.77 -20.09
N LYS A 39 3.16 -19.84 -19.85
CA LYS A 39 3.37 -18.39 -20.03
C LYS A 39 3.12 -17.63 -18.73
N MET A 40 4.14 -16.91 -18.25
CA MET A 40 3.99 -15.93 -17.19
C MET A 40 3.26 -14.69 -17.71
N VAL A 41 2.23 -14.26 -16.98
CA VAL A 41 1.45 -13.04 -17.26
C VAL A 41 1.36 -12.29 -15.94
N SER A 42 1.74 -11.02 -15.91
CA SER A 42 1.53 -10.23 -14.68
C SER A 42 0.11 -9.68 -14.62
N LEU A 43 -0.59 -9.93 -13.52
CA LEU A 43 -1.99 -9.63 -13.33
C LEU A 43 -2.19 -8.38 -12.47
N SER A 44 -3.33 -7.73 -12.64
CA SER A 44 -3.68 -6.48 -11.97
C SER A 44 -4.21 -6.72 -10.56
N GLU A 45 -3.44 -6.32 -9.54
CA GLU A 45 -3.96 -6.18 -8.19
C GLU A 45 -4.95 -5.03 -8.09
N GLN A 46 -4.79 -3.99 -8.90
CA GLN A 46 -5.66 -2.81 -8.88
C GLN A 46 -7.10 -3.13 -9.25
N GLN A 47 -7.33 -4.06 -10.18
CA GLN A 47 -8.67 -4.53 -10.50
C GLN A 47 -9.37 -5.05 -9.24
N LEU A 48 -8.68 -5.85 -8.42
CA LEU A 48 -9.24 -6.35 -7.16
C LEU A 48 -9.49 -5.22 -6.18
N VAL A 49 -8.50 -4.35 -5.98
CA VAL A 49 -8.61 -3.20 -5.06
C VAL A 49 -9.79 -2.30 -5.41
N ASP A 50 -10.03 -2.03 -6.70
CA ASP A 50 -11.08 -1.10 -7.13
C ASP A 50 -12.45 -1.76 -7.20
N CYS A 51 -12.52 -3.01 -7.65
CA CYS A 51 -13.76 -3.65 -8.09
C CYS A 51 -14.32 -4.72 -7.16
N ASP A 52 -13.47 -5.42 -6.39
CA ASP A 52 -13.95 -6.38 -5.41
C ASP A 52 -14.35 -5.67 -4.12
N ARG A 53 -15.61 -5.22 -4.08
CA ARG A 53 -16.16 -4.38 -3.01
C ARG A 53 -17.32 -5.03 -2.26
N VAL A 54 -17.71 -6.25 -2.63
CA VAL A 54 -18.86 -6.92 -2.02
C VAL A 54 -18.48 -7.48 -0.66
N ARG A 55 -17.32 -8.12 -0.56
CA ARG A 55 -16.82 -8.75 0.67
C ARG A 55 -15.44 -8.23 1.08
N ASP A 56 -14.64 -7.82 0.09
CA ASP A 56 -13.36 -7.16 0.33
C ASP A 56 -13.49 -5.63 0.33
N HIS A 57 -12.47 -4.97 0.87
CA HIS A 57 -12.53 -3.54 1.22
C HIS A 57 -11.32 -2.77 0.70
N GLY A 58 -10.81 -3.13 -0.47
CA GLY A 58 -9.73 -2.42 -1.16
C GLY A 58 -8.47 -2.27 -0.30
N CYS A 59 -8.12 -1.03 0.04
CA CYS A 59 -6.95 -0.74 0.89
C CYS A 59 -7.20 -0.96 2.38
N HIS A 60 -8.42 -1.27 2.80
CA HIS A 60 -8.78 -1.54 4.20
C HIS A 60 -8.74 -3.03 4.54
N GLY A 61 -8.21 -3.85 3.64
CA GLY A 61 -8.08 -5.29 3.82
C GLY A 61 -9.08 -6.10 2.99
N GLY A 62 -8.86 -7.41 3.00
CA GLY A 62 -9.63 -8.39 2.27
C GLY A 62 -9.07 -9.79 2.49
N LEU A 63 -9.71 -10.80 1.89
CA LEU A 63 -9.31 -12.20 1.98
C LEU A 63 -9.16 -12.82 0.59
N MET A 64 -8.15 -13.68 0.45
CA MET A 64 -7.81 -14.27 -0.86
C MET A 64 -8.91 -15.18 -1.42
N ASP A 65 -9.67 -15.86 -0.56
CA ASP A 65 -10.81 -16.67 -0.97
C ASP A 65 -11.96 -15.84 -1.55
N PHE A 66 -12.23 -14.67 -0.97
CA PHE A 66 -13.26 -13.74 -1.48
C PHE A 66 -12.84 -13.17 -2.84
N ALA A 67 -11.55 -12.84 -2.98
CA ALA A 67 -10.99 -12.42 -4.25
C ALA A 67 -11.11 -13.51 -5.33
N TYR A 68 -10.84 -14.79 -5.01
CA TYR A 68 -11.06 -15.87 -5.97
C TYR A 68 -12.53 -15.99 -6.39
N ASP A 69 -13.46 -15.91 -5.44
CA ASP A 69 -14.91 -15.88 -5.72
C ASP A 69 -15.26 -14.74 -6.67
N TYR A 70 -14.80 -13.51 -6.38
CA TYR A 70 -15.02 -12.35 -7.25
C TYR A 70 -14.49 -12.61 -8.67
N ILE A 71 -13.25 -13.11 -8.80
CA ILE A 71 -12.61 -13.35 -10.11
C ILE A 71 -13.40 -14.37 -10.93
N THR A 72 -13.87 -15.45 -10.30
CA THR A 72 -14.74 -16.43 -10.98
C THR A 72 -16.07 -15.82 -11.42
N GLY A 73 -16.64 -14.94 -10.59
CA GLY A 73 -17.91 -14.27 -10.86
C GLY A 73 -17.85 -13.23 -11.99
N VAL A 74 -16.74 -12.47 -12.09
CA VAL A 74 -16.56 -11.48 -13.17
C VAL A 74 -15.95 -12.08 -14.43
N GLY A 75 -15.44 -13.31 -14.38
CA GLY A 75 -14.93 -14.02 -15.55
C GLY A 75 -13.44 -13.79 -15.84
N GLY A 76 -12.67 -13.31 -14.86
CA GLY A 76 -11.20 -13.24 -14.95
C GLY A 76 -10.57 -11.89 -14.62
N LEU A 77 -9.24 -11.88 -14.61
CA LEU A 77 -8.40 -10.72 -14.34
C LEU A 77 -7.80 -10.14 -15.61
N ASN A 78 -7.61 -8.82 -15.59
CA ASN A 78 -6.80 -8.08 -16.54
C ASN A 78 -5.31 -8.12 -16.15
N THR A 79 -4.45 -7.70 -17.06
CA THR A 79 -3.01 -7.57 -16.84
C THR A 79 -2.66 -6.33 -16.02
N GLU A 80 -1.51 -6.38 -15.35
CA GLU A 80 -0.91 -5.22 -14.69
C GLU A 80 -0.66 -4.06 -15.68
N GLU A 81 -0.28 -4.37 -16.92
CA GLU A 81 -0.03 -3.33 -17.94
C GLU A 81 -1.29 -2.54 -18.31
N ASP A 82 -2.43 -3.23 -18.45
CA ASP A 82 -3.69 -2.62 -18.88
C ASP A 82 -4.52 -2.05 -17.73
N TYR A 83 -4.31 -2.52 -16.50
CA TYR A 83 -4.89 -1.97 -15.28
C TYR A 83 -3.81 -1.82 -14.18
N PRO A 84 -2.94 -0.80 -14.28
CA PRO A 84 -1.78 -0.66 -13.40
C PRO A 84 -2.12 -0.38 -11.94
N TYR A 85 -1.27 -0.88 -11.06
CA TYR A 85 -1.32 -0.62 -9.64
C TYR A 85 -1.00 0.84 -9.29
N THR A 86 -1.84 1.45 -8.45
CA THR A 86 -1.73 2.85 -8.03
C THR A 86 -1.42 3.00 -6.54
N GLY A 87 -1.51 1.92 -5.75
CA GLY A 87 -1.28 1.97 -4.30
C GLY A 87 -2.36 2.72 -3.53
N ALA A 88 -3.53 2.93 -4.15
CA ALA A 88 -4.68 3.59 -3.55
C ALA A 88 -5.98 3.00 -4.11
N GLU A 89 -7.08 3.24 -3.40
CA GLU A 89 -8.41 2.90 -3.89
C GLU A 89 -8.85 3.85 -5.00
N GLY A 90 -9.29 3.29 -6.11
CA GLY A 90 -9.93 3.98 -7.21
C GLY A 90 -11.39 3.59 -7.39
N VAL A 91 -12.02 4.19 -8.39
CA VAL A 91 -13.32 3.76 -8.90
C VAL A 91 -13.10 2.63 -9.88
N CYS A 92 -13.83 1.52 -9.72
CA CYS A 92 -13.77 0.39 -10.64
C CYS A 92 -14.00 0.82 -12.11
N ASP A 93 -12.95 0.73 -12.92
CA ASP A 93 -13.05 0.96 -14.37
C ASP A 93 -13.64 -0.29 -15.04
N LYS A 94 -14.96 -0.28 -15.23
CA LYS A 94 -15.70 -1.40 -15.85
C LYS A 94 -15.23 -1.76 -17.26
N LYS A 95 -14.59 -0.84 -18.00
CA LYS A 95 -14.04 -1.17 -19.32
C LYS A 95 -12.75 -1.97 -19.19
N ARG A 96 -11.91 -1.66 -18.20
CA ARG A 96 -10.70 -2.43 -17.92
C ARG A 96 -11.01 -3.73 -17.20
N GLU A 97 -11.97 -3.75 -16.27
CA GLU A 97 -12.45 -4.96 -15.60
C GLU A 97 -12.98 -5.98 -16.62
N GLY A 98 -13.76 -5.54 -17.60
CA GLY A 98 -14.31 -6.39 -18.66
C GLY A 98 -13.28 -6.93 -19.67
N ARG A 99 -11.98 -6.67 -19.50
CA ARG A 99 -10.90 -7.20 -20.34
C ARG A 99 -10.21 -8.35 -19.60
N HIS A 100 -10.83 -9.53 -19.68
CA HIS A 100 -10.32 -10.73 -19.04
C HIS A 100 -9.18 -11.34 -19.86
N VAL A 101 -8.02 -11.50 -19.23
CA VAL A 101 -6.81 -12.08 -19.82
C VAL A 101 -6.47 -13.43 -19.19
N VAL A 102 -6.69 -13.57 -17.88
CA VAL A 102 -6.52 -14.85 -17.17
C VAL A 102 -7.76 -15.19 -16.38
N THR A 103 -8.18 -16.45 -16.47
CA THR A 103 -9.35 -16.98 -15.74
C THR A 103 -8.96 -18.11 -14.81
N ILE A 104 -9.78 -18.35 -13.79
CA ILE A 104 -9.69 -19.50 -12.89
C ILE A 104 -11.04 -20.19 -12.82
N ASP A 105 -11.03 -21.48 -12.52
CA ASP A 105 -12.22 -22.34 -12.49
C ASP A 105 -12.84 -22.46 -11.09
N GLY A 106 -12.20 -21.84 -10.10
CA GLY A 106 -12.53 -21.93 -8.69
C GLY A 106 -11.29 -21.78 -7.83
N PHE A 107 -11.42 -22.14 -6.55
CA PHE A 107 -10.31 -22.22 -5.61
C PHE A 107 -10.52 -23.34 -4.60
N VAL A 108 -9.47 -23.68 -3.89
CA VAL A 108 -9.50 -24.66 -2.80
C VAL A 108 -8.84 -24.04 -1.58
N SER A 109 -9.54 -24.10 -0.44
CA SER A 109 -8.94 -23.85 0.87
C SER A 109 -8.20 -25.10 1.32
N VAL A 110 -6.92 -24.96 1.62
CA VAL A 110 -6.13 -26.04 2.20
C VAL A 110 -6.60 -26.26 3.64
N PRO A 111 -6.65 -27.51 4.15
CA PRO A 111 -7.00 -27.78 5.54
C PRO A 111 -6.21 -26.91 6.51
N GLN A 112 -6.92 -26.15 7.33
CA GLN A 112 -6.31 -25.25 8.31
C GLN A 112 -5.49 -26.03 9.34
N LEU A 113 -4.49 -25.36 9.91
CA LEU A 113 -3.63 -25.90 10.97
C LEU A 113 -2.87 -27.17 10.55
N ASN A 114 -2.55 -27.28 9.26
CA ASN A 114 -1.95 -28.48 8.69
C ASN A 114 -0.82 -28.13 7.70
N GLU A 115 0.38 -27.93 8.23
CA GLU A 115 1.59 -27.68 7.43
C GLU A 115 1.89 -28.82 6.43
N HIS A 116 1.43 -30.06 6.70
CA HIS A 116 1.61 -31.17 5.77
C HIS A 116 0.70 -31.02 4.55
N ALA A 117 -0.58 -30.68 4.75
CA ALA A 117 -1.50 -30.39 3.66
C ALA A 117 -1.06 -29.15 2.85
N LEU A 118 -0.56 -28.11 3.53
CA LEU A 118 0.07 -26.97 2.86
C LEU A 118 1.28 -27.39 2.04
N ALA A 119 2.15 -28.27 2.57
CA ALA A 119 3.32 -28.75 1.84
C ALA A 119 2.90 -29.51 0.58
N GLN A 120 1.90 -30.38 0.68
CA GLN A 120 1.33 -31.09 -0.46
C GLN A 120 0.79 -30.12 -1.51
N ALA A 121 -0.02 -29.13 -1.13
CA ALA A 121 -0.53 -28.12 -2.07
C ALA A 121 0.61 -27.36 -2.78
N VAL A 122 1.65 -26.98 -2.03
CA VAL A 122 2.83 -26.27 -2.57
C VAL A 122 3.65 -27.13 -3.54
N THR A 123 3.53 -28.47 -3.52
CA THR A 123 4.16 -29.32 -4.57
C THR A 123 3.51 -29.20 -5.94
N HIS A 124 2.29 -28.68 -6.01
CA HIS A 124 1.54 -28.54 -7.26
C HIS A 124 1.57 -27.11 -7.83
N GLN A 125 1.56 -26.09 -6.97
CA GLN A 125 1.57 -24.68 -7.38
C GLN A 125 1.91 -23.75 -6.20
N PRO A 126 2.17 -22.44 -6.43
CA PRO A 126 2.19 -21.45 -5.37
C PRO A 126 0.85 -21.34 -4.62
N VAL A 127 0.90 -21.08 -3.31
CA VAL A 127 -0.27 -21.04 -2.42
C VAL A 127 -0.32 -19.70 -1.69
N ALA A 128 -1.46 -19.02 -1.73
CA ALA A 128 -1.68 -17.80 -0.96
C ALA A 128 -1.95 -18.17 0.50
N VAL A 129 -1.33 -17.45 1.44
CA VAL A 129 -1.50 -17.67 2.88
C VAL A 129 -1.61 -16.33 3.60
N ALA A 130 -2.24 -16.32 4.76
CA ALA A 130 -2.18 -15.19 5.68
C ALA A 130 -1.15 -15.48 6.79
N ILE A 131 -0.47 -14.44 7.26
CA ILE A 131 0.48 -14.47 8.38
C ILE A 131 0.28 -13.26 9.30
N GLU A 132 0.86 -13.31 10.48
CA GLU A 132 1.13 -12.12 11.29
C GLU A 132 2.52 -11.55 10.92
N ALA A 133 2.54 -10.32 10.41
CA ALA A 133 3.73 -9.62 9.95
C ALA A 133 4.01 -8.32 10.74
N GLY A 134 3.16 -7.95 11.70
CA GLY A 134 3.28 -6.73 12.49
C GLY A 134 4.48 -6.67 13.45
N GLU A 135 5.08 -7.80 13.80
CA GLU A 135 6.15 -7.87 14.79
C GLU A 135 7.49 -7.31 14.32
N ARG A 136 8.21 -6.61 15.21
CA ARG A 136 9.48 -5.92 14.89
C ARG A 136 10.53 -6.84 14.23
N PRO A 137 10.74 -8.10 14.68
CA PRO A 137 11.67 -9.00 14.02
C PRO A 137 11.31 -9.26 12.55
N PHE A 138 10.01 -9.36 12.24
CA PHE A 138 9.55 -9.58 10.86
C PHE A 138 9.84 -8.36 10.00
N GLN A 139 9.49 -7.16 10.48
CA GLN A 139 9.74 -5.90 9.76
C GLN A 139 11.22 -5.68 9.41
N LEU A 140 12.12 -6.08 10.32
CA LEU A 140 13.58 -5.91 10.18
C LEU A 140 14.29 -7.11 9.55
N TYR A 141 13.55 -8.11 9.05
CA TYR A 141 14.15 -9.29 8.43
C TYR A 141 15.04 -8.90 7.23
N GLY A 142 16.27 -9.41 7.20
CA GLY A 142 17.25 -9.16 6.14
C GLY A 142 17.82 -10.42 5.49
N GLY A 143 17.47 -11.63 5.96
CA GLY A 143 17.96 -12.88 5.39
C GLY A 143 18.04 -14.04 6.39
N GLY A 144 18.35 -15.24 5.88
CA GLY A 144 18.40 -16.50 6.64
C GLY A 144 17.02 -17.09 6.92
N VAL A 145 16.95 -18.19 7.67
CA VAL A 145 15.67 -18.76 8.12
C VAL A 145 15.16 -17.96 9.32
N PHE A 146 14.00 -17.33 9.14
CA PHE A 146 13.28 -16.59 10.16
C PHE A 146 12.65 -17.54 11.17
N ASP A 147 13.16 -17.48 12.39
CA ASP A 147 12.76 -18.28 13.56
C ASP A 147 12.66 -17.37 14.80
N ALA A 148 12.34 -16.08 14.57
CA ALA A 148 12.08 -15.15 15.65
C ALA A 148 10.60 -15.22 16.05
N PRO A 149 10.24 -14.76 17.28
CA PRO A 149 8.86 -14.72 17.70
C PRO A 149 7.97 -13.90 16.75
N CYS A 150 6.80 -14.46 16.47
CA CYS A 150 5.63 -13.81 15.89
C CYS A 150 4.39 -14.48 16.50
N GLY A 151 3.27 -13.77 16.55
CA GLY A 151 1.98 -14.30 16.98
C GLY A 151 1.21 -14.96 15.83
N THR A 152 -0.11 -15.01 15.99
CA THR A 152 -1.06 -15.65 15.06
C THR A 152 -2.28 -14.75 14.79
N THR A 153 -2.16 -13.46 15.08
CA THR A 153 -3.16 -12.42 14.73
C THR A 153 -2.92 -12.01 13.29
N LEU A 154 -3.47 -12.79 12.36
CA LEU A 154 -3.21 -12.65 10.93
C LEU A 154 -3.57 -11.23 10.45
N ASP A 155 -2.60 -10.54 9.84
CA ASP A 155 -2.73 -9.15 9.39
C ASP A 155 -2.20 -8.93 7.96
N HIS A 156 -1.59 -9.95 7.35
CA HIS A 156 -0.89 -9.80 6.09
C HIS A 156 -0.98 -11.03 5.17
N GLY A 157 -1.38 -10.82 3.91
CA GLY A 157 -1.42 -11.85 2.87
C GLY A 157 -0.10 -11.97 2.12
N VAL A 158 0.40 -13.19 1.95
CA VAL A 158 1.66 -13.49 1.26
C VAL A 158 1.55 -14.75 0.41
N LEU A 159 2.57 -15.03 -0.42
CA LEU A 159 2.57 -16.17 -1.33
C LEU A 159 3.68 -17.17 -0.98
N VAL A 160 3.32 -18.40 -0.63
CA VAL A 160 4.27 -19.51 -0.50
C VAL A 160 4.62 -20.02 -1.89
N VAL A 161 5.89 -19.87 -2.28
CA VAL A 161 6.41 -20.24 -3.61
C VAL A 161 7.34 -21.46 -3.56
N GLY A 162 7.44 -22.11 -2.40
CA GLY A 162 8.20 -23.33 -2.23
C GLY A 162 8.54 -23.60 -0.78
N TYR A 163 9.31 -24.65 -0.56
CA TYR A 163 9.93 -24.96 0.71
C TYR A 163 11.25 -25.69 0.46
N GLY A 164 12.09 -25.74 1.48
CA GLY A 164 13.38 -26.41 1.42
C GLY A 164 13.95 -26.60 2.81
N SER A 165 15.26 -26.83 2.86
CA SER A 165 16.03 -26.89 4.09
C SER A 165 17.39 -26.24 3.91
N GLU A 166 17.89 -25.59 4.95
CA GLU A 166 19.25 -25.04 5.02
C GLU A 166 20.03 -25.68 6.16
N LYS A 167 21.36 -25.75 6.05
CA LYS A 167 22.21 -26.14 7.18
C LYS A 167 22.46 -24.92 8.06
N SER A 168 22.11 -25.03 9.33
CA SER A 168 22.48 -24.03 10.34
C SER A 168 24.01 -23.99 10.56
N ALA A 169 24.48 -22.99 11.29
CA ALA A 169 25.89 -22.87 11.69
C ALA A 169 26.41 -24.09 12.49
N ASN A 170 25.53 -24.85 13.16
CA ASN A 170 25.90 -26.05 13.92
C ASN A 170 25.68 -27.35 13.12
N GLY A 171 25.38 -27.26 11.83
CA GLY A 171 25.17 -28.42 10.93
C GLY A 171 23.77 -29.04 11.02
N THR A 172 22.87 -28.49 11.82
CA THR A 172 21.47 -28.97 11.91
C THR A 172 20.67 -28.50 10.69
N GLU A 173 19.83 -29.38 10.16
CA GLU A 173 18.93 -29.04 9.06
C GLU A 173 17.76 -28.17 9.58
N LEU A 174 17.58 -27.00 8.95
CA LEU A 174 16.53 -26.03 9.24
C LEU A 174 15.56 -25.99 8.06
N PRO A 175 14.45 -26.73 8.13
CA PRO A 175 13.42 -26.67 7.10
C PRO A 175 12.74 -25.29 7.09
N TYR A 176 12.42 -24.78 5.90
CA TYR A 176 11.80 -23.48 5.72
C TYR A 176 10.74 -23.47 4.61
N TRP A 177 9.78 -22.57 4.74
CA TRP A 177 8.92 -22.08 3.67
C TRP A 177 9.59 -20.93 2.95
N LEU A 178 9.58 -20.94 1.62
CA LEU A 178 10.00 -19.80 0.82
C LEU A 178 8.78 -18.96 0.46
N VAL A 179 8.73 -17.73 0.98
CA VAL A 179 7.57 -16.86 0.90
C VAL A 179 7.92 -15.59 0.15
N LYS A 180 7.13 -15.26 -0.87
CA LYS A 180 7.19 -13.98 -1.60
C LYS A 180 6.34 -12.95 -0.86
N ASN A 181 6.96 -11.82 -0.53
CA ASN A 181 6.28 -10.68 0.07
C ASN A 181 5.99 -9.58 -0.98
N SER A 182 5.19 -8.60 -0.61
CA SER A 182 4.72 -7.47 -1.43
C SER A 182 5.27 -6.12 -0.93
N TRP A 183 6.44 -6.11 -0.28
CA TRP A 183 7.09 -4.89 0.24
C TRP A 183 8.29 -4.43 -0.60
N GLY A 184 8.36 -4.87 -1.85
CA GLY A 184 9.45 -4.55 -2.78
C GLY A 184 10.74 -5.34 -2.55
N GLY A 185 11.61 -5.33 -3.56
CA GLY A 185 12.84 -6.12 -3.57
C GLY A 185 13.94 -5.68 -2.60
N ALA A 186 13.80 -4.52 -1.94
CA ALA A 186 14.76 -4.02 -0.96
C ALA A 186 14.57 -4.64 0.43
N TRP A 187 13.40 -5.21 0.72
CA TRP A 187 13.09 -5.86 1.99
C TRP A 187 13.48 -7.35 1.95
N GLY A 188 13.98 -7.89 3.07
CA GLY A 188 14.31 -9.31 3.20
C GLY A 188 15.36 -9.81 2.21
N ASP A 189 15.26 -11.07 1.82
CA ASP A 189 16.11 -11.68 0.79
C ASP A 189 15.52 -11.39 -0.59
N LYS A 190 15.76 -10.17 -1.08
CA LYS A 190 15.27 -9.68 -2.39
C LYS A 190 13.75 -9.72 -2.52
N GLY A 191 13.03 -9.36 -1.46
CA GLY A 191 11.56 -9.40 -1.38
C GLY A 191 10.98 -10.73 -0.90
N TYR A 192 11.83 -11.69 -0.53
CA TYR A 192 11.42 -12.99 -0.01
C TYR A 192 11.81 -13.13 1.46
N ILE A 193 11.12 -14.03 2.15
CA ILE A 193 11.46 -14.49 3.49
C ILE A 193 11.44 -16.01 3.53
N LYS A 194 12.37 -16.59 4.29
CA LYS A 194 12.36 -18.01 4.63
C LYS A 194 11.76 -18.17 6.01
N LEU A 195 10.50 -18.58 6.13
CA LEU A 195 9.89 -18.85 7.44
C LEU A 195 10.27 -20.24 7.90
N VAL A 196 10.66 -20.44 9.16
CA VAL A 196 10.90 -21.78 9.69
C VAL A 196 9.65 -22.65 9.53
N ARG A 197 9.86 -23.94 9.24
CA ARG A 197 8.81 -24.92 9.01
C ARG A 197 8.91 -26.06 10.04
N GLN A 198 7.83 -26.78 10.31
CA GLN A 198 7.84 -28.00 11.13
C GLN A 198 8.35 -27.77 12.57
N ARG A 199 7.99 -26.64 13.19
CA ARG A 199 8.33 -26.32 14.59
C ARG A 199 7.39 -26.95 15.63
N GLY A 200 6.34 -27.64 15.19
CA GLY A 200 5.40 -28.35 16.07
C GLY A 200 4.17 -27.54 16.49
N ALA A 201 4.09 -26.25 16.16
CA ALA A 201 2.85 -25.46 16.27
C ALA A 201 1.94 -25.76 15.08
N ALA A 202 0.65 -26.04 15.34
CA ALA A 202 -0.30 -26.44 14.30
C ALA A 202 -0.59 -25.28 13.33
N GLU A 203 -0.59 -24.05 13.85
CA GLU A 203 -0.76 -22.79 13.13
C GLU A 203 0.39 -22.52 12.15
N GLY A 204 1.54 -23.18 12.32
CA GLY A 204 2.78 -22.87 11.63
C GLY A 204 3.39 -21.54 12.04
N GLN A 205 4.61 -21.25 11.58
CA GLN A 205 5.30 -20.00 11.92
C GLN A 205 4.46 -18.79 11.47
N CYS A 206 4.22 -17.86 12.39
CA CYS A 206 3.40 -16.66 12.18
C CYS A 206 1.96 -16.93 11.71
N GLY A 207 1.43 -18.12 11.97
CA GLY A 207 0.08 -18.50 11.57
C GLY A 207 -0.07 -18.91 10.10
N LEU A 208 1.01 -19.17 9.36
CA LEU A 208 0.91 -19.39 7.90
C LEU A 208 0.00 -20.56 7.48
N ALA A 209 -0.24 -21.54 8.36
CA ALA A 209 -1.11 -22.69 8.08
C ALA A 209 -2.58 -22.44 8.47
N MET A 210 -2.94 -21.25 8.97
CA MET A 210 -4.31 -20.95 9.42
C MET A 210 -5.28 -20.61 8.28
N GLN A 211 -4.85 -19.87 7.26
CA GLN A 211 -5.69 -19.50 6.10
C GLN A 211 -5.01 -19.71 4.72
N PRO A 212 -4.52 -20.92 4.40
CA PRO A 212 -3.98 -21.24 3.08
C PRO A 212 -5.07 -21.52 2.03
N SER A 213 -4.95 -20.93 0.84
CA SER A 213 -5.82 -21.20 -0.30
C SER A 213 -5.11 -21.03 -1.65
N PHE A 214 -5.59 -21.73 -2.68
CA PHE A 214 -5.03 -21.66 -4.02
C PHE A 214 -6.10 -21.73 -5.12
N PRO A 215 -5.90 -21.07 -6.27
CA PRO A 215 -6.84 -21.11 -7.39
C PRO A 215 -6.74 -22.42 -8.16
N VAL A 216 -7.83 -22.81 -8.80
CA VAL A 216 -7.90 -23.98 -9.70
C VAL A 216 -7.85 -23.49 -11.14
N LYS A 217 -6.95 -24.07 -11.96
CA LYS A 217 -6.79 -23.77 -13.38
C LYS A 217 -6.75 -25.05 -14.21
N ASN A 218 -7.85 -25.33 -14.88
CA ASN A 218 -8.08 -26.51 -15.72
C ASN A 218 -8.47 -26.15 -17.16
N ASN A 219 -9.02 -24.94 -17.38
CA ASN A 219 -9.47 -24.46 -18.68
C ASN A 219 -8.52 -23.41 -19.28
N PRO A 220 -8.42 -23.30 -20.62
CA PRO A 220 -7.63 -22.28 -21.27
C PRO A 220 -8.18 -20.87 -21.00
N ASP A 221 -7.29 -19.88 -21.08
CA ASP A 221 -7.67 -18.47 -21.03
C ASP A 221 -8.49 -18.06 -22.28
N PRO A 222 -9.34 -17.02 -22.16
CA PRO A 222 -10.05 -16.46 -23.29
C PRO A 222 -9.07 -15.88 -24.33
N PRO A 223 -9.52 -15.68 -25.59
CA PRO A 223 -8.73 -14.97 -26.59
C PRO A 223 -8.29 -13.60 -26.05
N THR A 224 -7.04 -13.25 -26.32
CA THR A 224 -6.46 -12.01 -25.78
C THR A 224 -7.27 -10.80 -26.27
N PRO A 225 -7.75 -9.93 -25.37
CA PRO A 225 -8.45 -8.72 -25.76
C PRO A 225 -7.58 -7.85 -26.68
N PRO A 226 -8.16 -7.07 -27.60
CA PRO A 226 -7.41 -6.09 -28.38
C PRO A 226 -6.60 -5.17 -27.45
N PRO A 227 -5.38 -4.75 -27.83
CA PRO A 227 -4.58 -3.86 -27.01
C PRO A 227 -5.32 -2.54 -26.78
N THR A 228 -5.25 -2.01 -25.56
CA THR A 228 -5.76 -0.66 -25.29
C THR A 228 -4.99 0.36 -26.14
N PRO A 229 -5.66 1.33 -26.78
CA PRO A 229 -4.95 2.40 -27.45
C PRO A 229 -4.03 3.11 -26.46
N LYS A 230 -2.72 3.05 -26.71
CA LYS A 230 -1.74 3.79 -25.91
C LYS A 230 -2.11 5.27 -25.95
N PRO A 231 -2.11 6.00 -24.81
CA PRO A 231 -2.28 7.44 -24.83
C PRO A 231 -1.27 8.05 -25.82
N ALA A 232 -1.75 8.89 -26.73
CA ALA A 232 -0.86 9.57 -27.68
C ALA A 232 0.24 10.32 -26.90
N PRO A 233 1.49 10.34 -27.40
CA PRO A 233 2.52 11.18 -26.81
C PRO A 233 2.00 12.62 -26.77
N GLY A 234 1.88 13.19 -25.57
CA GLY A 234 1.59 14.62 -25.42
C GLY A 234 2.63 15.42 -26.21
N PRO A 235 2.26 16.57 -26.81
CA PRO A 235 3.18 17.37 -27.59
C PRO A 235 4.40 17.75 -26.74
N GLY A 236 5.59 17.43 -27.25
CA GLY A 236 6.86 17.72 -26.58
C GLY A 236 7.05 19.23 -26.34
N PRO A 237 7.89 19.60 -25.37
CA PRO A 237 8.14 21.01 -25.04
C PRO A 237 8.75 21.73 -26.25
N GLY A 238 8.00 22.64 -26.84
CA GLY A 238 8.47 23.53 -27.90
C GLY A 238 9.53 24.53 -27.38
N PRO A 239 10.34 25.11 -28.28
CA PRO A 239 11.46 25.97 -27.91
C PRO A 239 10.99 27.28 -27.26
N LYS A 240 11.63 27.66 -26.14
CA LYS A 240 11.39 28.91 -25.41
C LYS A 240 11.75 30.14 -26.27
N PRO A 241 10.84 31.12 -26.44
CA PRO A 241 11.19 32.46 -26.90
C PRO A 241 11.84 33.26 -25.75
N GLY A 242 12.79 34.14 -26.11
CA GLY A 242 13.51 35.02 -25.19
C GLY A 242 12.65 36.12 -24.54
N PRO A 243 13.19 36.86 -23.56
CA PRO A 243 12.41 37.72 -22.68
C PRO A 243 12.10 39.08 -23.33
N GLY A 244 10.82 39.33 -23.58
CA GLY A 244 10.28 40.68 -23.85
C GLY A 244 9.86 41.41 -22.57
N PRO A 245 9.71 42.75 -22.61
CA PRO A 245 9.55 43.59 -21.43
C PRO A 245 8.17 43.49 -20.77
N LYS A 246 8.17 43.53 -19.44
CA LYS A 246 7.00 43.44 -18.55
C LYS A 246 5.93 44.53 -18.79
N PRO A 247 4.64 44.17 -18.84
CA PRO A 247 3.54 45.03 -18.43
C PRO A 247 3.25 44.94 -16.93
N LYS A 248 2.63 46.03 -16.44
CA LYS A 248 2.21 46.43 -15.08
C LYS A 248 1.29 45.40 -14.38
N PRO A 249 1.23 45.36 -13.03
CA PRO A 249 0.74 44.20 -12.30
C PRO A 249 -0.79 44.09 -12.34
N SER A 250 -1.24 42.91 -12.75
CA SER A 250 -2.56 42.36 -12.42
C SER A 250 -2.56 41.91 -10.95
N PRO A 251 -3.74 41.77 -10.31
CA PRO A 251 -3.84 41.38 -8.91
C PRO A 251 -3.11 40.06 -8.69
N SER A 252 -2.31 40.03 -7.61
CA SER A 252 -1.58 38.84 -7.20
C SER A 252 -2.54 37.65 -7.22
N PRO A 253 -2.20 36.55 -7.91
CA PRO A 253 -3.02 35.35 -7.84
C PRO A 253 -3.17 35.00 -6.36
N GLU A 254 -4.41 34.74 -5.95
CA GLU A 254 -4.69 34.26 -4.60
C GLU A 254 -3.73 33.10 -4.30
N PRO A 255 -3.12 33.07 -3.11
CA PRO A 255 -2.24 32.00 -2.71
C PRO A 255 -2.94 30.66 -2.96
N GLN A 256 -2.28 29.81 -3.76
CA GLN A 256 -2.83 28.50 -4.09
C GLN A 256 -2.93 27.64 -2.82
N PRO A 257 -3.98 26.82 -2.65
CA PRO A 257 -4.10 25.90 -1.53
C PRO A 257 -2.84 25.05 -1.35
N VAL A 258 -2.40 24.88 -0.11
CA VAL A 258 -1.24 24.06 0.24
C VAL A 258 -1.73 22.66 0.59
N THR A 259 -1.31 21.66 -0.18
CA THR A 259 -1.63 20.25 0.10
C THR A 259 -0.77 19.75 1.26
N CYS A 260 -1.41 19.24 2.32
CA CYS A 260 -0.73 18.72 3.50
C CYS A 260 -0.41 17.23 3.35
N ASP A 261 -1.39 16.46 2.87
CA ASP A 261 -1.26 15.07 2.45
C ASP A 261 -2.34 14.72 1.40
N SER A 262 -2.58 13.43 1.16
CA SER A 262 -3.59 12.97 0.19
C SER A 262 -5.04 13.27 0.58
N MET A 263 -5.32 13.63 1.84
CA MET A 263 -6.67 13.87 2.36
C MET A 263 -6.90 15.31 2.81
N TYR A 264 -5.84 16.03 3.22
CA TYR A 264 -5.92 17.32 3.87
C TYR A 264 -5.23 18.42 3.08
N SER A 265 -5.90 19.57 3.00
CA SER A 265 -5.35 20.78 2.40
C SER A 265 -5.62 22.01 3.25
N CYS A 266 -4.75 23.01 3.11
CA CYS A 266 -4.84 24.30 3.76
C CYS A 266 -5.02 25.42 2.74
N PRO A 267 -5.65 26.54 3.13
CA PRO A 267 -5.68 27.75 2.30
C PRO A 267 -4.26 28.20 1.95
N GLY A 268 -4.10 28.86 0.81
CA GLY A 268 -2.78 29.39 0.46
C GLY A 268 -2.33 30.45 1.45
N GLY A 269 -1.01 30.55 1.63
CA GLY A 269 -0.41 31.38 2.67
C GLY A 269 -0.36 30.72 4.05
N SER A 270 -0.82 29.46 4.16
CA SER A 270 -0.76 28.66 5.38
C SER A 270 0.33 27.58 5.33
N THR A 271 0.80 27.17 6.50
CA THR A 271 1.72 26.03 6.64
C THR A 271 0.98 24.83 7.23
N CYS A 272 1.09 23.69 6.56
CA CYS A 272 0.55 22.43 7.05
C CYS A 272 1.32 21.96 8.28
N CYS A 273 0.65 21.96 9.43
CA CYS A 273 1.23 21.54 10.70
C CYS A 273 0.53 20.30 11.24
N CYS A 274 1.33 19.30 11.59
CA CYS A 274 0.77 18.12 12.20
C CYS A 274 0.17 18.43 13.58
N GLN A 275 -1.06 17.97 13.82
CA GLN A 275 -1.73 18.08 15.12
C GLN A 275 -1.57 16.81 15.95
N GLN A 276 -1.60 15.65 15.30
CA GLN A 276 -1.44 14.35 15.98
C GLN A 276 -0.39 13.53 15.24
N SER A 277 0.78 13.37 15.85
CA SER A 277 1.86 12.57 15.28
C SER A 277 2.13 11.31 16.08
N PHE A 278 2.28 10.18 15.39
CA PHE A 278 2.71 8.91 15.97
C PHE A 278 3.73 8.27 15.02
N PHE A 279 4.92 7.92 15.51
CA PHE A 279 6.04 7.41 14.71
C PHE A 279 6.34 8.21 13.42
N LYS A 280 6.35 9.55 13.50
CA LYS A 280 6.58 10.50 12.38
C LYS A 280 5.50 10.53 11.29
N PHE A 281 4.40 9.82 11.46
CA PHE A 281 3.21 9.95 10.62
C PHE A 281 2.22 10.90 11.26
N CYS A 282 1.60 11.73 10.42
CA CYS A 282 0.60 12.69 10.85
C CYS A 282 -0.81 12.15 10.61
N PHE A 283 -1.61 12.05 11.67
CA PHE A 283 -2.98 11.51 11.63
C PHE A 283 -4.03 12.62 11.50
N ALA A 284 -3.65 13.87 11.76
CA ALA A 284 -4.52 15.03 11.62
C ALA A 284 -3.68 16.27 11.34
N TRP A 285 -4.11 17.07 10.36
CA TRP A 285 -3.43 18.30 9.96
C TRP A 285 -4.18 19.54 10.41
N GLY A 286 -3.42 20.55 10.83
CA GLY A 286 -3.90 21.89 11.12
C GLY A 286 -3.16 22.90 10.26
N CYS A 287 -3.89 23.89 9.78
CA CYS A 287 -3.38 24.99 8.99
C CYS A 287 -2.89 26.09 9.91
N CYS A 288 -1.56 26.29 9.93
CA CYS A 288 -1.01 27.48 10.54
C CYS A 288 -1.25 28.67 9.61
N PRO A 289 -1.83 29.80 10.07
CA PRO A 289 -2.16 30.96 9.23
C PRO A 289 -0.93 31.80 8.82
N LEU A 290 0.25 31.21 8.88
CA LEU A 290 1.55 31.84 8.61
C LEU A 290 2.29 31.01 7.54
N GLU A 291 2.95 31.70 6.62
CA GLU A 291 3.85 31.09 5.65
C GLU A 291 5.17 30.67 6.32
N ASN A 292 5.67 29.49 5.97
CA ASN A 292 6.93 28.92 6.50
C ASN A 292 6.97 28.86 8.03
N ALA A 293 5.85 28.51 8.66
CA ALA A 293 5.76 28.43 10.10
C ALA A 293 6.42 27.16 10.67
N VAL A 294 6.91 27.30 11.90
CA VAL A 294 7.35 26.20 12.74
C VAL A 294 6.16 25.66 13.51
N CYS A 295 5.92 24.36 13.40
CA CYS A 295 4.84 23.68 14.07
C CYS A 295 5.25 23.34 15.50
N CYS A 296 4.53 23.89 16.49
CA CYS A 296 4.81 23.58 17.88
C CYS A 296 4.43 22.14 18.20
N VAL A 297 5.19 21.54 19.13
CA VAL A 297 5.05 20.14 19.55
C VAL A 297 3.78 19.88 20.35
N ASP A 298 3.16 20.95 20.85
CA ASP A 298 1.88 20.92 21.54
C ASP A 298 0.71 20.45 20.65
N GLY A 299 0.94 20.38 19.33
CA GLY A 299 -0.05 19.95 18.35
C GLY A 299 -1.05 21.05 17.96
N VAL A 300 -1.09 22.19 18.65
CA VAL A 300 -2.18 23.16 18.54
C VAL A 300 -1.72 24.53 18.03
N HIS A 301 -0.46 24.92 18.30
CA HIS A 301 0.06 26.23 17.94
C HIS A 301 1.23 26.16 16.94
N CYS A 302 1.54 27.31 16.36
CA CYS A 302 2.64 27.47 15.42
C CYS A 302 3.27 28.86 15.55
N CYS A 303 4.53 28.95 15.12
CA CYS A 303 5.34 30.16 15.18
C CYS A 303 5.85 30.57 13.80
N PRO A 304 6.07 31.86 13.53
CA PRO A 304 6.62 32.28 12.25
C PRO A 304 8.10 31.82 12.14
N GLY A 305 8.58 31.57 10.92
CA GLY A 305 9.92 31.01 10.70
C GLY A 305 11.08 31.88 11.23
N ASN A 306 10.87 33.18 11.44
CA ASN A 306 11.84 34.09 12.05
C ASN A 306 11.85 34.06 13.59
N LEU A 307 10.86 33.42 14.22
CA LEU A 307 10.77 33.20 15.66
C LEU A 307 10.47 31.71 15.92
N PRO A 308 11.38 30.80 15.57
CA PRO A 308 11.08 29.37 15.45
C PRO A 308 10.88 28.66 16.80
N VAL A 309 11.22 29.29 17.93
CA VAL A 309 11.19 28.66 19.25
C VAL A 309 9.80 28.83 19.87
N CYS A 310 9.07 27.72 20.02
CA CYS A 310 7.79 27.69 20.75
C CYS A 310 8.01 27.70 22.27
N ASP A 311 7.59 28.76 22.94
CA ASP A 311 7.55 28.87 24.40
C ASP A 311 6.15 28.56 24.91
N ASP A 312 5.87 27.28 25.12
CA ASP A 312 4.58 26.77 25.57
C ASP A 312 4.16 27.32 26.95
N LYS A 313 5.12 27.76 27.77
CA LYS A 313 4.84 28.26 29.13
C LYS A 313 4.28 29.67 29.12
N ASN A 314 4.71 30.49 28.16
CA ASN A 314 4.31 31.88 28.05
C ASN A 314 3.39 32.15 26.83
N GLY A 315 3.20 31.15 25.97
CA GLY A 315 2.37 31.22 24.77
C GLY A 315 2.94 32.15 23.71
N ARG A 316 4.26 32.07 23.48
CA ARG A 316 4.98 33.00 22.59
C ARG A 316 5.97 32.27 21.70
N CYS A 317 6.32 32.93 20.61
CA CYS A 317 7.38 32.56 19.69
C CYS A 317 8.61 33.41 19.99
N LEU A 318 9.77 32.79 20.14
CA LEU A 318 11.03 33.45 20.48
C LEU A 318 12.04 33.31 19.33
N ALA A 319 12.92 34.29 19.19
CA ALA A 319 14.06 34.19 18.30
C ALA A 319 15.10 33.18 18.82
N GLU A 320 15.71 32.42 17.91
CA GLU A 320 16.73 31.42 18.24
C GLU A 320 18.08 32.04 18.63
N ASP A 321 18.32 33.30 18.22
CA ASP A 321 19.57 34.02 18.45
C ASP A 321 19.70 34.66 19.85
N GLY A 322 18.68 34.51 20.70
CA GLY A 322 18.66 35.10 22.04
C GLY A 322 18.49 36.62 22.06
N SER A 323 18.09 37.24 20.94
CA SER A 323 17.85 38.69 20.82
C SER A 323 16.69 39.23 21.69
N GLY A 324 15.89 38.33 22.29
CA GLY A 324 14.72 38.69 23.10
C GLY A 324 13.50 39.11 22.27
N LEU A 325 13.57 39.03 20.94
CA LEU A 325 12.43 39.23 20.07
C LEU A 325 11.38 38.15 20.34
N SER A 326 10.14 38.58 20.61
CA SER A 326 9.03 37.67 20.88
C SER A 326 7.70 38.16 20.36
N GLU A 327 6.91 37.24 19.81
CA GLU A 327 5.54 37.48 19.37
C GLU A 327 4.60 36.40 19.93
N ALA A 328 3.30 36.64 19.90
CA ALA A 328 2.34 35.61 20.30
C ALA A 328 2.30 34.50 19.24
N TRP A 329 2.25 33.23 19.67
CA TRP A 329 2.05 32.12 18.75
C TRP A 329 0.65 32.15 18.11
N SER A 330 0.52 31.51 16.96
CA SER A 330 -0.75 31.43 16.23
C SER A 330 -1.44 30.10 16.48
N LEU A 331 -2.77 30.12 16.60
CA LEU A 331 -3.58 28.91 16.69
C LEU A 331 -3.72 28.29 15.29
N LYS A 332 -3.58 26.97 15.19
CA LYS A 332 -3.87 26.25 13.95
C LYS A 332 -5.37 26.17 13.70
N GLU A 333 -5.80 26.37 12.46
CA GLU A 333 -7.15 26.04 12.00
C GLU A 333 -7.23 24.59 11.54
N PRO A 334 -8.40 23.93 11.54
CA PRO A 334 -8.53 22.58 10.99
C PRO A 334 -8.24 22.54 9.48
N ALA A 335 -7.48 21.54 9.00
CA ALA A 335 -7.29 21.33 7.57
C ALA A 335 -8.55 20.73 6.91
N GLN A 336 -8.79 21.08 5.65
CA GLN A 336 -9.97 20.63 4.90
C GLN A 336 -9.78 19.19 4.40
N GLY A 337 -10.71 18.28 4.73
CA GLY A 337 -10.66 16.86 4.35
C GLY A 337 -12.02 16.19 4.05
N PRO A 338 -12.05 14.86 3.79
CA PRO A 338 -13.25 14.16 3.33
C PRO A 338 -14.30 14.08 4.45
N GLY A 339 -15.25 15.01 4.41
CA GLY A 339 -16.29 15.20 5.43
C GLY A 339 -16.83 16.63 5.46
N ASP A 340 -16.06 17.61 4.97
CA ASP A 340 -16.51 19.01 4.91
C ASP A 340 -17.32 19.37 3.65
N TRP A 341 -17.43 18.46 2.68
CA TRP A 341 -18.38 18.57 1.57
C TRP A 341 -19.86 18.48 2.01
N LEU A 342 -20.13 18.01 3.23
CA LEU A 342 -21.46 18.05 3.86
C LEU A 342 -21.70 19.31 4.72
N ARG A 343 -20.71 20.20 4.84
CA ARG A 343 -20.82 21.50 5.53
C ARG A 343 -20.63 22.71 4.61
N GLY A 344 -20.62 22.50 3.29
CA GLY A 344 -20.74 23.55 2.27
C GLY A 344 -22.18 24.05 2.09
N GLY A 345 -22.87 24.37 3.19
CA GLY A 345 -24.23 24.87 3.20
C GLY A 345 -24.49 25.62 4.50
N THR A 346 -24.42 26.95 4.43
CA THR A 346 -24.75 27.92 5.49
C THR A 346 -23.91 27.90 6.78
N ALA A 347 -22.87 28.74 6.80
CA ALA A 347 -22.54 29.50 8.01
C ALA A 347 -22.68 30.99 7.66
N GLN A 348 -23.87 31.50 8.00
CA GLN A 348 -24.29 32.88 7.91
C GLN A 348 -23.37 33.75 8.78
N LYS A 349 -23.09 34.97 8.31
CA LYS A 349 -22.60 36.09 9.11
C LYS A 349 -23.28 36.10 10.49
N VAL A 350 -22.48 36.01 11.55
CA VAL A 350 -22.82 36.62 12.83
C VAL A 350 -21.73 37.63 13.12
N ALA A 351 -21.99 38.86 12.70
CA ALA A 351 -21.42 40.02 13.35
C ALA A 351 -22.08 40.10 14.74
N ALA A 352 -21.27 40.18 15.78
CA ALA A 352 -21.71 40.64 17.08
C ALA A 352 -21.00 41.97 17.37
N GLN A 353 -21.82 43.02 17.47
CA GLN A 353 -21.58 44.16 18.35
C GLN A 353 -21.56 43.69 19.80
#